data_AF-A0A7X6U3G3-F1
#
_entry.id   AF-A0A7X6U3G3-F1
#
_cell.length_a   1.000
_cell.length_b   1.000
_cell.length_c   1.000
_cell.angle_alpha   90.00
_cell.angle_beta   90.00
_cell.angle_gamma   90.00
#
_symmetry.space_group_name_H-M   'P 1'
#
loop_
_entity.id
_entity.type
_entity.pdbx_description
1 polymer ?
#
loop_
_entity_poly.entity_id
_entity_poly.type
_entity_poly.pdbx_seq_one_letter_code
_entity_poly.pdbx_strand_id
1 'polypeptide(L)'
;ITPADMVRMRAAQFSGFITDIGGPTSHTAIVARSIGVPAVVGSVNARHMIHDHDLLVIDGETGGIVVNPSPEILRHYQEKEQKLLADKSLLWAKRKLASLSLDGEKVTVLGNIENPEEAEEVLKSGGQGIGLYRTEFLFMGNRDSLPTEDEQYEAYAFVLKQMQGKPVTIRTLDIGSDKNLQGELSSAINPALGLRAVRYCLARPDMFMTQLKALLRAAVHGHLKILVPMVAHHHEIVTVKRMLVEAADELRRESKEFSEDYEFGVMVEIPAMAFVIDMVLDDVDFVSIGTNDLIQYMLAIDRIDSDVSDLFDPLHPAVLRVIAQVIKAGIRKGKPVSVCGEMAGDSLYTRLLLGLGLREFSMTAKHIPEIKHIIRQSHIGMTTSKVKKAFKKNPHIQLDASGFIVETE
;
A
#
# COMPACT_ATOMS: atom_id res chain seq x y z
N ILE A 1 -20.10 -3.25 14.00
CA ILE A 1 -18.84 -3.69 14.65
C ILE A 1 -17.85 -2.55 14.48
N THR A 2 -17.38 -1.96 15.58
CA THR A 2 -16.38 -0.89 15.54
C THR A 2 -14.96 -1.48 15.41
N PRO A 3 -13.95 -0.69 14.99
CA PRO A 3 -12.56 -1.16 15.00
C PRO A 3 -12.08 -1.63 16.38
N ALA A 4 -12.53 -0.98 17.45
CA ALA A 4 -12.23 -1.40 18.83
C ALA A 4 -12.84 -2.78 19.15
N ASP A 5 -14.05 -3.05 18.67
CA ASP A 5 -14.67 -4.37 18.80
C ASP A 5 -13.88 -5.44 18.03
N MET A 6 -13.39 -5.13 16.82
CA MET A 6 -12.58 -6.08 16.04
C MET A 6 -11.29 -6.51 16.75
N VAL A 7 -10.60 -5.57 17.40
CA VAL A 7 -9.39 -5.88 18.18
C VAL A 7 -9.72 -6.79 19.36
N ARG A 8 -10.84 -6.54 20.05
CA ARG A 8 -11.33 -7.41 21.14
C ARG A 8 -11.75 -8.79 20.60
N MET A 9 -12.43 -8.83 19.46
CA MET A 9 -12.86 -10.06 18.81
C MET A 9 -11.68 -10.90 18.31
N ARG A 10 -10.56 -10.29 17.91
CA ARG A 10 -9.32 -11.03 17.55
C ARG A 10 -8.87 -11.97 18.67
N ALA A 11 -9.02 -11.54 19.93
CA ALA A 11 -8.70 -12.37 21.09
C ALA A 11 -9.71 -13.52 21.30
N ALA A 12 -10.93 -13.39 20.77
CA ALA A 12 -12.04 -14.32 20.97
C ALA A 12 -12.13 -15.44 19.91
N GLN A 13 -11.18 -15.55 18.97
CA GLN A 13 -11.11 -16.61 17.93
C GLN A 13 -12.44 -16.83 17.19
N PHE A 14 -12.74 -15.98 16.20
CA PHE A 14 -13.91 -16.12 15.33
C PHE A 14 -13.49 -16.54 13.90
N SER A 15 -14.39 -17.25 13.19
CA SER A 15 -14.13 -17.76 11.83
C SER A 15 -14.54 -16.79 10.71
N GLY A 16 -15.38 -15.81 11.02
CA GLY A 16 -15.91 -14.84 10.05
C GLY A 16 -16.92 -13.91 10.71
N PHE A 17 -17.30 -12.83 10.03
CA PHE A 17 -18.42 -12.00 10.50
C PHE A 17 -19.26 -11.47 9.35
N ILE A 18 -20.49 -11.09 9.70
CA ILE A 18 -21.47 -10.53 8.79
C ILE A 18 -22.01 -9.24 9.41
N THR A 19 -22.17 -8.17 8.62
CA THR A 19 -22.86 -6.95 9.07
C THR A 19 -23.91 -6.49 8.08
N ASP A 20 -25.07 -6.05 8.57
CA ASP A 20 -26.12 -5.47 7.71
C ASP A 20 -25.68 -4.14 7.08
N ILE A 21 -24.80 -3.41 7.77
CA ILE A 21 -24.34 -2.06 7.42
C ILE A 21 -22.83 -2.07 7.24
N GLY A 22 -22.34 -1.28 6.29
CA GLY A 22 -20.93 -1.07 6.00
C GLY A 22 -20.60 -1.36 4.55
N GLY A 23 -19.58 -0.69 4.02
CA GLY A 23 -19.04 -0.93 2.69
C GLY A 23 -17.74 -1.76 2.71
N PRO A 24 -17.31 -2.29 1.56
CA PRO A 24 -16.05 -3.02 1.42
C PRO A 24 -14.81 -2.19 1.78
N THR A 25 -14.92 -0.86 1.75
CA THR A 25 -13.88 0.11 2.15
C THR A 25 -14.00 0.57 3.60
N SER A 26 -14.99 0.07 4.36
CA SER A 26 -15.16 0.44 5.78
C SER A 26 -13.95 -0.01 6.62
N HIS A 27 -13.65 0.75 7.68
CA HIS A 27 -12.55 0.41 8.60
C HIS A 27 -12.65 -1.05 9.11
N THR A 28 -13.86 -1.54 9.37
CA THR A 28 -14.11 -2.93 9.80
C THR A 28 -13.76 -3.95 8.72
N ALA A 29 -14.10 -3.69 7.45
CA ALA A 29 -13.74 -4.54 6.32
C ALA A 29 -12.23 -4.54 6.06
N ILE A 30 -11.57 -3.39 6.21
CA ILE A 30 -10.11 -3.25 6.11
C ILE A 30 -9.42 -4.10 7.20
N VAL A 31 -9.89 -4.01 8.44
CA VAL A 31 -9.35 -4.81 9.56
C VAL A 31 -9.58 -6.30 9.34
N ALA A 32 -10.76 -6.72 8.88
CA ALA A 32 -11.03 -8.12 8.52
C ALA A 32 -10.03 -8.67 7.51
N ARG A 33 -9.77 -7.87 6.48
CA ARG A 33 -8.83 -8.18 5.42
C ARG A 33 -7.40 -8.26 5.95
N SER A 34 -7.01 -7.44 6.93
CA SER A 34 -5.66 -7.49 7.51
C SER A 34 -5.44 -8.74 8.38
N ILE A 35 -6.45 -9.17 9.14
CA ILE A 35 -6.37 -10.38 9.98
C ILE A 35 -6.68 -11.69 9.23
N GLY A 36 -7.04 -11.61 7.95
CA GLY A 36 -7.28 -12.78 7.09
C GLY A 36 -8.58 -13.52 7.39
N VAL A 37 -9.58 -12.84 7.96
CA VAL A 37 -10.87 -13.44 8.32
C VAL A 37 -11.93 -13.07 7.27
N PRO A 38 -12.69 -14.05 6.73
CA PRO A 38 -13.81 -13.79 5.81
C PRO A 38 -14.85 -12.84 6.42
N ALA A 39 -15.28 -11.86 5.63
CA ALA A 39 -16.28 -10.89 6.05
C ALA A 39 -17.22 -10.56 4.90
N VAL A 40 -18.52 -10.49 5.20
CA VAL A 40 -19.55 -9.95 4.30
C VAL A 40 -20.20 -8.77 5.00
N VAL A 41 -20.13 -7.60 4.39
CA VAL A 41 -20.66 -6.35 4.95
C VAL A 41 -21.71 -5.78 4.02
N GLY A 42 -22.69 -5.06 4.57
CA GLY A 42 -23.78 -4.48 3.79
C GLY A 42 -24.84 -5.49 3.37
N SER A 43 -25.04 -6.58 4.12
CA SER A 43 -26.02 -7.62 3.78
C SER A 43 -27.48 -7.19 3.96
N VAL A 44 -27.74 -5.98 4.49
CA VAL A 44 -29.03 -5.33 4.75
C VAL A 44 -29.96 -6.05 5.74
N ASN A 45 -30.10 -7.37 5.64
CA ASN A 45 -31.13 -8.14 6.34
C ASN A 45 -30.59 -9.42 7.02
N ALA A 46 -29.28 -9.56 7.15
CA ALA A 46 -28.64 -10.76 7.71
C ALA A 46 -29.08 -11.01 9.16
N ARG A 47 -29.19 -9.96 9.98
CA ARG A 47 -29.65 -10.09 11.38
C ARG A 47 -31.04 -10.67 11.55
N HIS A 48 -31.92 -10.48 10.57
CA HIS A 48 -33.29 -11.00 10.63
C HIS A 48 -33.39 -12.45 10.15
N MET A 49 -32.38 -12.95 9.44
CA MET A 49 -32.37 -14.27 8.83
C MET A 49 -31.51 -15.28 9.58
N ILE A 50 -30.53 -14.79 10.36
CA ILE A 50 -29.55 -15.60 11.10
C ILE A 50 -29.93 -15.61 12.57
N HIS A 51 -30.03 -16.80 13.15
CA HIS A 51 -30.31 -17.02 14.57
C HIS A 51 -29.11 -17.62 15.27
N ASP A 52 -29.10 -17.49 16.61
CA ASP A 52 -28.08 -18.13 17.43
C ASP A 52 -28.08 -19.65 17.18
N HIS A 53 -26.88 -20.22 17.06
CA HIS A 53 -26.62 -21.63 16.75
C HIS A 53 -26.91 -22.10 15.32
N ASP A 54 -27.27 -21.21 14.39
CA ASP A 54 -27.29 -21.55 12.97
C ASP A 54 -25.89 -21.92 12.46
N LEU A 55 -25.82 -22.95 11.61
CA LEU A 55 -24.60 -23.26 10.87
C LEU A 55 -24.47 -22.31 9.69
N LEU A 56 -23.38 -21.56 9.62
CA LEU A 56 -23.16 -20.57 8.57
C LEU A 56 -21.96 -20.93 7.69
N VAL A 57 -22.12 -20.68 6.39
CA VAL A 57 -21.00 -20.57 5.45
C VAL A 57 -20.90 -19.11 5.01
N ILE A 58 -19.69 -18.56 5.12
CA ILE A 58 -19.38 -17.19 4.68
C ILE A 58 -18.42 -17.28 3.51
N ASP A 59 -18.91 -16.97 2.31
CA ASP A 59 -18.10 -16.91 1.10
C ASP A 59 -17.63 -15.47 0.84
N GLY A 60 -16.48 -15.13 1.40
CA GLY A 60 -15.88 -13.80 1.24
C GLY A 60 -15.43 -13.48 -0.19
N GLU A 61 -15.38 -14.45 -1.10
CA GLU A 61 -15.05 -14.24 -2.52
C GLU A 61 -16.27 -13.75 -3.31
N THR A 62 -17.43 -14.37 -3.09
CA THR A 62 -18.68 -14.04 -3.80
C THR A 62 -19.58 -13.07 -3.04
N GLY A 63 -19.29 -12.82 -1.76
CA GLY A 63 -20.18 -12.11 -0.84
C GLY A 63 -21.37 -12.95 -0.39
N GLY A 64 -21.38 -14.26 -0.69
CA GLY A 64 -22.48 -15.17 -0.36
C GLY A 64 -22.52 -15.58 1.11
N ILE A 65 -23.73 -15.68 1.66
CA ILE A 65 -23.99 -16.22 3.00
C ILE A 65 -24.96 -17.37 2.85
N VAL A 66 -24.62 -18.54 3.39
CA VAL A 66 -25.54 -19.70 3.43
C VAL A 66 -25.86 -20.01 4.88
N VAL A 67 -27.15 -19.95 5.22
CA VAL A 67 -27.69 -20.27 6.55
C VAL A 67 -28.22 -21.69 6.55
N ASN A 68 -27.79 -22.50 7.51
CA ASN A 68 -28.12 -23.91 7.66
C ASN A 68 -27.99 -24.70 6.34
N PRO A 69 -26.78 -24.75 5.75
CA PRO A 69 -26.55 -25.42 4.48
C PRO A 69 -26.93 -26.90 4.54
N SER A 70 -27.49 -27.41 3.45
CA SER A 70 -27.68 -28.85 3.31
C SER A 70 -26.32 -29.59 3.34
N PRO A 71 -26.29 -30.89 3.65
CA PRO A 71 -25.05 -31.68 3.64
C PRO A 71 -24.31 -31.69 2.29
N GLU A 72 -25.00 -31.40 1.19
CA GLU A 72 -24.42 -31.26 -0.15
C GLU A 72 -23.73 -29.90 -0.32
N ILE A 73 -24.41 -28.82 0.07
CA ILE A 73 -23.84 -27.46 0.03
C ILE A 73 -22.64 -27.36 0.97
N LEU A 74 -22.74 -27.93 2.17
CA LEU A 74 -21.65 -27.93 3.15
C LEU A 74 -20.40 -28.64 2.60
N ARG A 75 -20.57 -29.81 1.96
CA ARG A 75 -19.46 -30.51 1.31
C ARG A 75 -18.83 -29.69 0.20
N HIS A 76 -19.63 -29.06 -0.65
CA HIS A 76 -19.13 -28.20 -1.72
C HIS A 76 -18.21 -27.08 -1.18
N TYR A 77 -18.64 -26.40 -0.11
CA TYR A 77 -17.83 -25.35 0.50
C TYR A 77 -16.61 -25.86 1.27
N GLN A 78 -16.70 -27.03 1.90
CA GLN A 78 -15.55 -27.69 2.52
C GLN A 78 -14.49 -28.07 1.46
N GLU A 79 -14.90 -28.60 0.31
CA GLU A 79 -13.99 -28.89 -0.81
C GLU A 79 -13.37 -27.60 -1.38
N LYS A 80 -14.17 -26.53 -1.51
CA LYS A 80 -13.69 -25.20 -1.92
C LYS A 80 -12.64 -24.66 -0.95
N GLU A 81 -12.89 -24.75 0.35
CA GLU A 81 -11.95 -24.32 1.41
C GLU A 81 -10.66 -25.16 1.38
N GLN A 82 -10.77 -26.48 1.30
CA GLN A 82 -9.61 -27.38 1.22
C GLN A 82 -8.72 -27.05 0.01
N LYS A 83 -9.33 -26.80 -1.15
CA LYS A 83 -8.60 -26.38 -2.35
C LYS A 83 -7.89 -25.05 -2.14
N LEU A 84 -8.57 -24.05 -1.57
CA LEU A 84 -7.98 -22.75 -1.27
C LEU A 84 -6.79 -22.86 -0.30
N LEU A 85 -6.90 -23.69 0.74
CA LEU A 85 -5.83 -23.95 1.69
C LEU A 85 -4.64 -24.68 1.05
N ALA A 86 -4.91 -25.63 0.16
CA ALA A 86 -3.88 -26.33 -0.60
C ALA A 86 -3.11 -25.38 -1.54
N ASP A 87 -3.84 -24.53 -2.27
CA ASP A 87 -3.25 -23.52 -3.16
C ASP A 87 -2.40 -22.52 -2.38
N LYS A 88 -2.92 -21.99 -1.26
CA LYS A 88 -2.14 -21.11 -0.35
C LYS A 88 -0.88 -21.80 0.17
N SER A 89 -0.96 -23.07 0.54
CA SER A 89 0.19 -23.84 1.02
C SER A 89 1.25 -24.01 -0.06
N LEU A 90 0.84 -24.24 -1.31
CA LEU A 90 1.74 -24.34 -2.46
C LEU A 90 2.43 -23.00 -2.75
N LEU A 91 1.69 -21.90 -2.73
CA LEU A 91 2.24 -20.54 -2.88
C LEU A 91 3.24 -20.24 -1.77
N TRP A 92 2.88 -20.56 -0.53
CA TRP A 92 3.75 -20.39 0.62
C TRP A 92 5.03 -21.20 0.46
N ALA A 93 4.97 -22.47 0.08
CA ALA A 93 6.16 -23.29 -0.14
C ALA A 93 7.13 -22.69 -1.18
N LYS A 94 6.59 -22.00 -2.20
CA LYS A 94 7.35 -21.37 -3.29
C LYS A 94 7.74 -19.91 -3.01
N ARG A 95 7.29 -19.30 -1.92
CA ARG A 95 7.44 -17.86 -1.64
C ARG A 95 8.88 -17.35 -1.63
N LYS A 96 9.86 -18.20 -1.30
CA LYS A 96 11.29 -17.83 -1.27
C LYS A 96 11.99 -17.90 -2.63
N LEU A 97 11.33 -18.45 -3.66
CA LEU A 97 11.89 -18.49 -5.00
C LEU A 97 12.11 -17.08 -5.56
N ALA A 98 13.10 -16.93 -6.43
CA ALA A 98 13.36 -15.66 -7.11
C ALA A 98 12.14 -15.24 -7.95
N SER A 99 11.83 -13.95 -7.94
CA SER A 99 10.76 -13.36 -8.73
C SER A 99 11.28 -13.03 -10.14
N LEU A 100 11.40 -14.09 -10.95
CA LEU A 100 11.80 -14.03 -12.35
C LEU A 100 10.61 -14.42 -13.21
N SER A 101 10.36 -13.65 -14.27
CA SER A 101 9.35 -13.97 -15.27
C SER A 101 9.76 -15.17 -16.13
N LEU A 102 8.83 -15.67 -16.96
CA LEU A 102 9.10 -16.75 -17.91
C LEU A 102 10.17 -16.39 -18.95
N ASP A 103 10.28 -15.10 -19.28
CA ASP A 103 11.30 -14.52 -20.15
C ASP A 103 12.55 -14.01 -19.41
N GLY A 104 12.71 -14.35 -18.13
CA GLY A 104 13.93 -14.11 -17.35
C GLY A 104 14.08 -12.72 -16.75
N GLU A 105 13.08 -11.85 -16.88
CA GLU A 105 13.08 -10.51 -16.31
C GLU A 105 12.93 -10.56 -14.78
N LYS A 106 13.76 -9.81 -14.07
CA LYS A 106 13.71 -9.71 -12.61
C LYS A 106 12.70 -8.66 -12.17
N VAL A 107 11.85 -9.02 -11.21
CA VAL A 107 10.88 -8.12 -10.58
C VAL A 107 11.13 -8.11 -9.08
N THR A 108 11.25 -6.93 -8.47
CA THR A 108 11.40 -6.78 -7.03
C THR A 108 10.03 -6.74 -6.37
N VAL A 109 9.81 -7.60 -5.37
CA VAL A 109 8.58 -7.63 -4.57
C VAL A 109 8.91 -7.28 -3.12
N LEU A 110 8.37 -6.16 -2.65
CA LEU A 110 8.61 -5.54 -1.35
C LEU A 110 7.34 -5.60 -0.47
N GLY A 111 7.53 -5.40 0.83
CA GLY A 111 6.46 -5.32 1.81
C GLY A 111 6.05 -3.88 2.16
N ASN A 112 4.77 -3.68 2.42
CA ASN A 112 4.21 -2.52 3.11
C ASN A 112 4.01 -2.88 4.58
N ILE A 113 4.43 -1.99 5.48
CA ILE A 113 4.24 -2.14 6.92
C ILE A 113 3.70 -0.84 7.55
N GLU A 114 2.97 -1.00 8.65
CA GLU A 114 2.50 0.09 9.51
C GLU A 114 3.17 0.07 10.89
N ASN A 115 3.56 -1.12 11.33
CA ASN A 115 4.25 -1.33 12.61
C ASN A 115 5.62 -1.99 12.39
N PRO A 116 6.64 -1.66 13.19
CA PRO A 116 7.97 -2.27 13.06
C PRO A 116 7.97 -3.80 13.10
N GLU A 117 7.08 -4.41 13.88
CA GLU A 117 6.97 -5.86 14.08
C GLU A 117 6.57 -6.61 12.81
N GLU A 118 5.87 -5.94 11.88
CA GLU A 118 5.42 -6.53 10.60
C GLU A 118 6.59 -6.80 9.64
N ALA A 119 7.76 -6.21 9.88
CA ALA A 119 8.97 -6.42 9.09
C ALA A 119 9.36 -7.91 9.02
N GLU A 120 9.19 -8.66 10.11
CA GLU A 120 9.49 -10.09 10.15
C GLU A 120 8.52 -10.89 9.25
N GLU A 121 7.25 -10.49 9.22
CA GLU A 121 6.24 -11.14 8.37
C GLU A 121 6.55 -10.95 6.88
N VAL A 122 7.03 -9.77 6.48
CA VAL A 122 7.47 -9.51 5.09
C VAL A 122 8.59 -10.47 4.69
N LEU A 123 9.60 -10.66 5.54
CA LEU A 123 10.69 -11.59 5.28
C LEU A 123 10.20 -13.04 5.24
N LYS A 124 9.32 -13.43 6.17
CA LYS A 124 8.69 -14.76 6.20
C LYS A 124 7.91 -15.03 4.92
N SER A 125 7.21 -14.04 4.38
CA SER A 125 6.45 -14.11 3.14
C SER A 125 7.30 -14.06 1.87
N GLY A 126 8.62 -13.87 1.98
CA GLY A 126 9.55 -13.88 0.85
C GLY A 126 9.73 -12.52 0.16
N GLY A 127 9.40 -11.44 0.87
CA GLY A 127 9.66 -10.06 0.44
C GLY A 127 11.15 -9.74 0.37
N GLN A 128 11.51 -8.81 -0.50
CA GLN A 128 12.89 -8.45 -0.81
C GLN A 128 13.34 -7.13 -0.17
N GLY A 129 12.55 -6.60 0.75
CA GLY A 129 12.74 -5.33 1.46
C GLY A 129 11.40 -4.71 1.83
N ILE A 130 11.42 -3.51 2.39
CA ILE A 130 10.24 -2.71 2.67
C ILE A 130 10.12 -1.60 1.62
N GLY A 131 9.03 -1.60 0.86
CA GLY A 131 8.77 -0.58 -0.17
C GLY A 131 7.86 0.54 0.31
N LEU A 132 7.22 0.36 1.48
CA LEU A 132 6.51 1.42 2.19
C LEU A 132 6.41 1.10 3.69
N TYR A 133 7.07 1.89 4.53
CA TYR A 133 6.79 1.98 5.96
C TYR A 133 6.00 3.26 6.22
N ARG A 134 4.74 3.09 6.59
CA ARG A 134 3.81 4.12 7.05
C ARG A 134 4.12 4.54 8.49
N THR A 135 4.55 5.79 8.70
CA THR A 135 4.99 6.25 10.03
C THR A 135 3.84 6.75 10.90
N GLU A 136 2.61 6.86 10.37
CA GLU A 136 1.48 7.50 11.04
C GLU A 136 1.16 6.86 12.39
N PHE A 137 1.34 5.55 12.54
CA PHE A 137 1.12 4.83 13.80
C PHE A 137 1.99 5.38 14.95
N LEU A 138 3.20 5.87 14.68
CA LEU A 138 4.04 6.46 15.73
C LEU A 138 3.45 7.75 16.30
N PHE A 139 2.68 8.47 15.48
CA PHE A 139 2.06 9.74 15.82
C PHE A 139 0.64 9.53 16.33
N MET A 140 -0.10 8.55 15.78
CA MET A 140 -1.51 8.29 16.09
C MET A 140 -1.65 7.30 17.24
N GLY A 141 -2.39 7.67 18.29
CA GLY A 141 -2.70 6.79 19.43
C GLY A 141 -3.16 7.56 20.64
N ASN A 142 -3.46 6.85 21.74
CA ASN A 142 -3.83 7.45 23.03
C ASN A 142 -2.55 7.96 23.74
N ARG A 143 -1.93 9.00 23.16
CA ARG A 143 -0.65 9.58 23.60
C ARG A 143 -0.88 11.03 24.01
N ASP A 144 -0.16 11.47 25.05
CA ASP A 144 -0.26 12.86 25.55
C ASP A 144 0.64 13.84 24.76
N SER A 145 1.61 13.34 23.98
CA SER A 145 2.59 14.14 23.25
C SER A 145 3.01 13.55 21.91
N LEU A 146 3.60 14.40 21.05
CA LEU A 146 4.23 13.98 19.80
C LEU A 146 5.44 13.06 20.07
N PRO A 147 5.71 12.07 19.21
CA PRO A 147 6.83 11.15 19.40
C PRO A 147 8.16 11.88 19.28
N THR A 148 9.02 11.64 20.26
CA THR A 148 10.38 12.21 20.34
C THR A 148 11.29 11.66 19.24
N GLU A 149 12.42 12.33 19.02
CA GLU A 149 13.45 11.87 18.08
C GLU A 149 13.94 10.46 18.39
N ASP A 150 14.14 10.13 19.68
CA ASP A 150 14.62 8.81 20.10
C ASP A 150 13.58 7.71 19.86
N GLU A 151 12.30 7.97 20.17
CA GLU A 151 11.22 7.00 19.89
C GLU A 151 11.10 6.70 18.39
N GLN A 152 11.20 7.74 17.55
CA GLN A 152 11.19 7.57 16.10
C GLN A 152 12.44 6.83 15.61
N TYR A 153 13.62 7.19 16.11
CA TYR A 153 14.88 6.52 15.79
C TYR A 153 14.83 5.04 16.12
N GLU A 154 14.38 4.65 17.32
CA GLU A 154 14.32 3.23 17.72
C GLU A 154 13.38 2.43 16.81
N ALA A 155 12.22 2.99 16.46
CA ALA A 155 11.30 2.35 15.53
C ALA A 155 11.91 2.15 14.13
N TYR A 156 12.55 3.19 13.57
CA TYR A 156 13.17 3.13 12.24
C TYR A 156 14.39 2.19 12.23
N ALA A 157 15.25 2.30 13.25
CA ALA A 157 16.45 1.48 13.40
C ALA A 157 16.09 -0.01 13.59
N PHE A 158 15.01 -0.32 14.32
CA PHE A 158 14.52 -1.68 14.45
C PHE A 158 14.25 -2.32 13.08
N VAL A 159 13.49 -1.64 12.22
CA VAL A 159 13.14 -2.16 10.88
C VAL A 159 14.40 -2.31 10.00
N LEU A 160 15.30 -1.32 10.00
CA LEU A 160 16.55 -1.38 9.22
C LEU A 160 17.44 -2.55 9.64
N LYS A 161 17.62 -2.77 10.96
CA LYS A 161 18.38 -3.92 11.50
C LYS A 161 17.75 -5.25 11.11
N GLN A 162 16.42 -5.38 11.21
CA GLN A 162 15.70 -6.59 10.83
C GLN A 162 15.85 -6.91 9.34
N MET A 163 15.96 -5.89 8.49
CA MET A 163 16.07 -6.05 7.05
C MET A 163 17.46 -6.44 6.54
N GLN A 164 18.49 -6.45 7.40
CA GLN A 164 19.82 -7.02 7.12
C GLN A 164 20.40 -6.54 5.77
N GLY A 165 20.36 -5.23 5.53
CA GLY A 165 20.87 -4.59 4.31
C GLY A 165 19.90 -4.60 3.12
N LYS A 166 18.69 -5.15 3.24
CA LYS A 166 17.62 -4.94 2.26
C LYS A 166 17.09 -3.50 2.36
N PRO A 167 16.58 -2.91 1.25
CA PRO A 167 16.08 -1.55 1.25
C PRO A 167 14.87 -1.40 2.17
N VAL A 168 14.83 -0.29 2.92
CA VAL A 168 13.69 0.11 3.74
C VAL A 168 13.24 1.49 3.35
N THR A 169 12.08 1.56 2.69
CA THR A 169 11.48 2.82 2.28
C THR A 169 10.57 3.35 3.38
N ILE A 170 11.03 4.37 4.11
CA ILE A 170 10.27 5.02 5.18
C ILE A 170 9.62 6.27 4.61
N ARG A 171 8.29 6.31 4.67
CA ARG A 171 7.52 7.48 4.23
C ARG A 171 7.46 8.50 5.36
N THR A 172 7.78 9.75 5.08
CA THR A 172 7.58 10.82 6.08
C THR A 172 6.09 10.97 6.41
N LEU A 173 5.78 11.66 7.50
CA LEU A 173 4.42 11.75 8.03
C LEU A 173 3.38 12.15 6.96
N ASP A 174 2.34 11.34 6.73
CA ASP A 174 1.16 11.66 5.92
C ASP A 174 -0.10 11.68 6.79
N ILE A 175 -0.20 12.75 7.58
CA ILE A 175 -1.36 13.10 8.39
C ILE A 175 -1.87 14.47 7.97
N GLY A 176 -3.19 14.68 8.02
CA GLY A 176 -3.84 15.98 7.86
C GLY A 176 -4.26 16.60 9.19
N SER A 177 -4.54 17.90 9.17
CA SER A 177 -5.04 18.65 10.34
C SER A 177 -6.44 18.23 10.82
N ASP A 178 -7.08 17.30 10.12
CA ASP A 178 -8.35 16.65 10.44
C ASP A 178 -8.19 15.48 11.42
N LYS A 179 -7.01 14.83 11.46
CA LYS A 179 -6.67 13.72 12.37
C LYS A 179 -5.84 14.21 13.56
N ASN A 180 -6.23 15.35 14.13
CA ASN A 180 -5.37 16.13 15.03
C ASN A 180 -4.87 15.33 16.26
N LEU A 181 -3.55 15.36 16.41
CA LEU A 181 -2.73 14.66 17.43
C LEU A 181 -2.93 15.19 18.86
N GLN A 182 -3.77 16.21 19.07
CA GLN A 182 -3.96 16.93 20.34
C GLN A 182 -5.43 17.35 20.61
N GLY A 183 -6.42 16.79 19.90
CA GLY A 183 -7.84 16.93 20.26
C GLY A 183 -8.57 18.21 19.82
N GLU A 184 -7.92 19.19 19.18
CA GLU A 184 -8.63 20.30 18.55
C GLU A 184 -9.09 19.91 17.14
N LEU A 185 -10.38 19.84 16.85
CA LEU A 185 -10.89 19.58 15.50
C LEU A 185 -10.74 20.84 14.63
N SER A 186 -9.65 20.95 13.84
CA SER A 186 -9.70 21.83 12.67
C SER A 186 -10.48 21.08 11.59
N SER A 187 -11.78 21.35 11.48
CA SER A 187 -12.62 20.75 10.43
C SER A 187 -12.34 21.44 9.10
N ALA A 188 -11.23 21.07 8.46
CA ALA A 188 -11.02 21.43 7.07
C ALA A 188 -12.21 20.87 6.26
N ILE A 189 -12.85 21.71 5.42
CA ILE A 189 -14.02 21.32 4.64
C ILE A 189 -13.69 20.14 3.72
N ASN A 190 -12.47 20.10 3.17
CA ASN A 190 -11.97 19.03 2.32
C ASN A 190 -10.59 18.57 2.83
N PRO A 191 -10.50 17.68 3.83
CA PRO A 191 -9.24 17.29 4.44
C PRO A 191 -8.22 16.70 3.45
N ALA A 192 -8.72 15.89 2.49
CA ALA A 192 -7.88 15.32 1.44
C ALA A 192 -7.17 16.39 0.60
N LEU A 193 -7.80 17.54 0.37
CA LEU A 193 -7.24 18.64 -0.42
C LEU A 193 -6.49 19.69 0.43
N GLY A 194 -6.44 19.50 1.76
CA GLY A 194 -6.01 20.50 2.72
C GLY A 194 -4.54 20.41 3.16
N LEU A 195 -4.31 20.86 4.39
CA LEU A 195 -3.02 20.85 5.07
C LEU A 195 -2.71 19.43 5.57
N ARG A 196 -2.12 18.61 4.70
CA ARG A 196 -1.69 17.25 5.02
C ARG A 196 -0.29 16.92 4.51
N ALA A 197 0.30 15.87 5.06
CA ALA A 197 1.56 15.29 4.59
C ALA A 197 2.69 16.32 4.51
N VAL A 198 3.44 16.39 3.39
CA VAL A 198 4.55 17.33 3.23
C VAL A 198 4.14 18.77 3.53
N ARG A 199 2.91 19.19 3.20
CA ARG A 199 2.44 20.55 3.52
C ARG A 199 2.31 20.77 5.01
N TYR A 200 1.79 19.78 5.74
CA TYR A 200 1.70 19.81 7.20
C TYR A 200 3.09 19.80 7.84
N CYS A 201 3.99 18.94 7.36
CA CYS A 201 5.40 18.88 7.77
C CYS A 201 6.12 20.23 7.58
N LEU A 202 5.96 20.86 6.42
CA LEU A 202 6.58 22.16 6.12
C LEU A 202 5.97 23.32 6.92
N ALA A 203 4.69 23.23 7.31
CA ALA A 203 4.03 24.19 8.20
C ALA A 203 4.36 23.98 9.69
N ARG A 204 5.02 22.87 10.04
CA ARG A 204 5.44 22.49 11.40
C ARG A 204 6.91 22.01 11.38
N PRO A 205 7.86 22.90 11.05
CA PRO A 205 9.24 22.52 10.77
C PRO A 205 9.93 21.84 11.95
N ASP A 206 9.67 22.23 13.21
CA ASP A 206 10.30 21.62 14.39
C ASP A 206 9.93 20.13 14.56
N MET A 207 8.65 19.81 14.35
CA MET A 207 8.16 18.43 14.36
C MET A 207 8.78 17.64 13.20
N PHE A 208 8.85 18.25 12.01
CA PHE A 208 9.40 17.57 10.86
C PHE A 208 10.92 17.34 10.98
N MET A 209 11.66 18.32 11.51
CA MET A 209 13.08 18.22 11.81
C MET A 209 13.36 17.07 12.78
N THR A 210 12.52 16.89 13.80
CA THR A 210 12.57 15.72 14.70
C THR A 210 12.51 14.40 13.93
N GLN A 211 11.61 14.28 12.95
CA GLN A 211 11.51 13.08 12.11
C GLN A 211 12.72 12.91 11.18
N LEU A 212 13.18 13.99 10.54
CA LEU A 212 14.34 13.94 9.63
C LEU A 212 15.62 13.52 10.37
N LYS A 213 15.88 14.08 11.56
CA LYS A 213 17.02 13.67 12.39
C LYS A 213 16.93 12.19 12.79
N ALA A 214 15.76 11.72 13.20
CA ALA A 214 15.54 10.31 13.54
C ALA A 214 15.82 9.38 12.35
N LEU A 215 15.42 9.76 11.13
CA LEU A 215 15.71 9.02 9.90
C LEU A 215 17.23 8.93 9.63
N LEU A 216 17.94 10.06 9.70
CA LEU A 216 19.40 10.09 9.47
C LEU A 216 20.19 9.31 10.53
N ARG A 217 19.74 9.36 11.79
CA ARG A 217 20.30 8.52 12.85
C ARG A 217 20.07 7.04 12.57
N ALA A 218 18.89 6.67 12.08
CA ALA A 218 18.56 5.28 11.80
C ALA A 218 19.33 4.73 10.59
N ALA A 219 19.70 5.59 9.62
CA ALA A 219 20.39 5.22 8.38
C ALA A 219 21.73 4.48 8.59
N VAL A 220 22.38 4.63 9.76
CA VAL A 220 23.62 3.88 10.08
C VAL A 220 23.41 2.37 10.14
N HIS A 221 22.16 1.91 10.32
CA HIS A 221 21.82 0.52 10.55
C HIS A 221 21.43 -0.27 9.28
N GLY A 222 21.33 0.37 8.12
CA GLY A 222 20.97 -0.33 6.88
C GLY A 222 20.64 0.59 5.70
N HIS A 223 20.13 0.00 4.63
CA HIS A 223 19.79 0.73 3.40
C HIS A 223 18.48 1.50 3.55
N LEU A 224 18.58 2.76 3.96
CA LEU A 224 17.45 3.66 4.10
C LEU A 224 17.05 4.29 2.76
N LYS A 225 15.74 4.32 2.49
CA LYS A 225 15.12 5.16 1.47
C LYS A 225 14.10 6.08 2.13
N ILE A 226 14.21 7.39 1.94
CA ILE A 226 13.28 8.39 2.47
C ILE A 226 12.27 8.73 1.38
N LEU A 227 10.98 8.62 1.68
CA LEU A 227 9.90 8.87 0.73
C LEU A 227 9.00 10.00 1.21
N VAL A 228 8.86 11.06 0.41
CA VAL A 228 8.01 12.21 0.76
C VAL A 228 6.63 12.09 0.09
N PRO A 229 5.52 12.07 0.84
CA PRO A 229 4.15 12.02 0.31
C PRO A 229 3.60 13.38 -0.14
N MET A 230 2.56 13.34 -0.96
CA MET A 230 1.69 14.46 -1.36
C MET A 230 2.43 15.64 -2.00
N VAL A 231 3.58 15.37 -2.62
CA VAL A 231 4.37 16.40 -3.30
C VAL A 231 3.63 16.84 -4.56
N ALA A 232 3.37 18.13 -4.67
CA ALA A 232 2.69 18.75 -5.81
C ALA A 232 3.62 19.75 -6.54
N HIS A 233 4.62 20.30 -5.84
CA HIS A 233 5.49 21.34 -6.37
C HIS A 233 6.97 20.98 -6.21
N HIS A 234 7.79 21.37 -7.18
CA HIS A 234 9.24 21.15 -7.14
C HIS A 234 9.92 21.81 -5.92
N HIS A 235 9.46 23.00 -5.50
CA HIS A 235 10.04 23.68 -4.35
C HIS A 235 9.86 22.92 -3.02
N GLU A 236 8.86 22.04 -2.90
CA GLU A 236 8.66 21.19 -1.73
C GLU A 236 9.82 20.19 -1.64
N ILE A 237 10.23 19.60 -2.76
CA ILE A 237 11.37 18.67 -2.87
C ILE A 237 12.66 19.36 -2.46
N VAL A 238 12.94 20.54 -3.03
CA VAL A 238 14.12 21.34 -2.71
C VAL A 238 14.14 21.71 -1.22
N THR A 239 12.99 22.06 -0.66
CA THR A 239 12.87 22.42 0.76
C THR A 239 13.15 21.24 1.67
N VAL A 240 12.57 20.06 1.41
CA VAL A 240 12.83 18.86 2.22
C VAL A 240 14.30 18.46 2.15
N LYS A 241 14.92 18.49 0.95
CA LYS A 241 16.36 18.23 0.82
C LYS A 241 17.22 19.20 1.63
N ARG A 242 16.88 20.49 1.63
CA ARG A 242 17.56 21.48 2.48
C ARG A 242 17.39 21.15 3.96
N MET A 243 16.19 20.79 4.39
CA MET A 243 15.94 20.40 5.79
C MET A 243 16.70 19.13 6.20
N LEU A 244 16.94 18.18 5.28
CA LEU A 244 17.80 17.02 5.54
C LEU A 244 19.26 17.42 5.79
N VAL A 245 19.78 18.40 5.05
CA VAL A 245 21.12 18.96 5.29
C VAL A 245 21.17 19.68 6.65
N GLU A 246 20.14 20.49 6.96
CA GLU A 246 20.02 21.16 8.26
C GLU A 246 19.95 20.15 9.42
N ALA A 247 19.20 19.04 9.25
CA ALA A 247 19.12 17.94 10.20
C ALA A 247 20.48 17.28 10.46
N ALA A 248 21.26 17.03 9.40
CA ALA A 248 22.61 16.49 9.51
C ALA A 248 23.55 17.45 10.26
N ASP A 249 23.45 18.75 9.99
CA ASP A 249 24.24 19.78 10.68
C ASP A 249 23.87 19.91 12.17
N GLU A 250 22.59 19.77 12.53
CA GLU A 250 22.14 19.69 13.91
C GLU A 250 22.69 18.45 14.62
N LEU A 251 22.57 17.27 14.02
CA LEU A 251 23.10 16.03 14.58
C LEU A 251 24.62 16.10 14.78
N ARG A 252 25.34 16.72 13.85
CA ARG A 252 26.79 16.93 13.95
C ARG A 252 27.14 17.86 15.12
N ARG A 253 26.38 18.95 15.34
CA ARG A 253 26.56 19.83 16.50
C ARG A 253 26.21 19.15 17.81
N GLU A 254 25.18 18.31 17.82
CA GLU A 254 24.76 17.50 18.96
C GLU A 254 25.71 16.31 19.24
N SER A 255 26.70 16.06 18.36
CA SER A 255 27.61 14.90 18.44
C SER A 255 26.86 13.55 18.46
N LYS A 256 25.72 13.47 17.78
CA LYS A 256 24.96 12.23 17.59
C LYS A 256 25.47 11.48 16.37
N GLU A 257 25.47 10.15 16.43
CA GLU A 257 25.83 9.29 15.30
C GLU A 257 24.71 9.29 14.25
N PHE A 258 25.07 9.46 12.97
CA PHE A 258 24.14 9.46 11.84
C PHE A 258 24.84 9.07 10.53
N SER A 259 24.05 8.79 9.50
CA SER A 259 24.54 8.55 8.13
C SER A 259 23.78 9.41 7.14
N GLU A 260 24.52 9.94 6.15
CA GLU A 260 23.96 10.62 4.97
C GLU A 260 23.85 9.66 3.77
N ASP A 261 24.14 8.37 3.96
CA ASP A 261 23.94 7.32 2.95
C ASP A 261 22.48 6.86 2.96
N TYR A 262 21.65 7.59 2.21
CA TYR A 262 20.24 7.29 1.98
C TYR A 262 19.85 7.60 0.54
N GLU A 263 18.82 6.92 0.04
CA GLU A 263 18.15 7.33 -1.20
C GLU A 263 16.96 8.25 -0.87
N PHE A 264 16.78 9.31 -1.64
CA PHE A 264 15.66 10.24 -1.48
C PHE A 264 14.67 10.12 -2.64
N GLY A 265 13.39 9.93 -2.31
CA GLY A 265 12.33 9.77 -3.30
C GLY A 265 11.05 10.51 -2.94
N VAL A 266 10.15 10.61 -3.93
CA VAL A 266 8.83 11.23 -3.76
C VAL A 266 7.73 10.27 -4.15
N MET A 267 6.60 10.38 -3.46
CA MET A 267 5.40 9.65 -3.83
C MET A 267 4.65 10.40 -4.93
N VAL A 268 4.42 9.73 -6.06
CA VAL A 268 3.63 10.24 -7.17
C VAL A 268 2.19 9.84 -6.96
N GLU A 269 1.46 10.70 -6.25
CA GLU A 269 0.05 10.52 -5.93
C GLU A 269 -0.81 11.75 -6.24
N ILE A 270 -0.16 12.88 -6.57
CA ILE A 270 -0.83 14.09 -7.05
C ILE A 270 -0.74 14.14 -8.59
N PRO A 271 -1.87 14.31 -9.31
CA PRO A 271 -1.87 14.37 -10.78
C PRO A 271 -0.86 15.36 -11.34
N ALA A 272 -0.76 16.54 -10.73
CA ALA A 272 0.20 17.58 -11.13
C ALA A 272 1.65 17.07 -11.17
N MET A 273 2.08 16.34 -10.13
CA MET A 273 3.42 15.74 -10.06
C MET A 273 3.62 14.69 -11.15
N ALA A 274 2.60 13.86 -11.42
CA ALA A 274 2.69 12.82 -12.44
C ALA A 274 2.85 13.41 -13.86
N PHE A 275 2.20 14.55 -14.15
CA PHE A 275 2.33 15.25 -15.43
C PHE A 275 3.72 15.86 -15.64
N VAL A 276 4.35 16.36 -14.58
CA VAL A 276 5.67 17.02 -14.66
C VAL A 276 6.82 16.12 -14.22
N ILE A 277 6.58 14.82 -14.05
CA ILE A 277 7.54 13.89 -13.43
C ILE A 277 8.91 13.87 -14.13
N ASP A 278 8.94 14.02 -15.46
CA ASP A 278 10.18 14.09 -16.23
C ASP A 278 11.10 15.24 -15.77
N MET A 279 10.53 16.34 -15.25
CA MET A 279 11.28 17.51 -14.75
C MET A 279 11.83 17.31 -13.34
N VAL A 280 11.29 16.34 -12.60
CA VAL A 280 11.59 16.12 -11.17
C VAL A 280 12.53 14.94 -10.95
N LEU A 281 12.55 13.98 -11.88
CA LEU A 281 13.33 12.74 -11.75
C LEU A 281 14.85 12.93 -11.60
N ASP A 282 15.40 14.08 -12.00
CA ASP A 282 16.84 14.36 -11.80
C ASP A 282 17.14 14.78 -10.36
N ASP A 283 16.13 15.27 -9.64
CA ASP A 283 16.23 15.71 -8.25
C ASP A 283 15.87 14.61 -7.25
N VAL A 284 15.58 13.38 -7.69
CA VAL A 284 15.23 12.26 -6.80
C VAL A 284 15.94 10.99 -7.24
N ASP A 285 16.17 10.07 -6.31
CA ASP A 285 16.82 8.79 -6.58
C ASP A 285 15.81 7.75 -7.08
N PHE A 286 14.57 7.82 -6.59
CA PHE A 286 13.48 6.93 -6.99
C PHE A 286 12.12 7.62 -6.81
N VAL A 287 11.07 6.99 -7.36
CA VAL A 287 9.69 7.41 -7.13
C VAL A 287 8.79 6.22 -6.82
N SER A 288 7.74 6.46 -6.03
CA SER A 288 6.74 5.43 -5.71
C SER A 288 5.35 5.95 -6.05
N ILE A 289 4.56 5.19 -6.78
CA ILE A 289 3.20 5.59 -7.16
C ILE A 289 2.23 5.16 -6.06
N GLY A 290 1.60 6.14 -5.41
CA GLY A 290 0.50 5.94 -4.48
C GLY A 290 -0.82 5.86 -5.24
N THR A 291 -1.20 4.68 -5.74
CA THR A 291 -2.39 4.55 -6.61
C THR A 291 -3.68 4.97 -5.93
N ASN A 292 -3.80 4.77 -4.62
CA ASN A 292 -5.01 5.05 -3.87
C ASN A 292 -5.38 6.55 -3.94
N ASP A 293 -4.43 7.42 -3.57
CA ASP A 293 -4.60 8.87 -3.64
C ASP A 293 -4.55 9.38 -5.10
N LEU A 294 -3.73 8.78 -5.97
CA LEU A 294 -3.69 9.13 -7.38
C LEU A 294 -5.06 8.96 -8.06
N ILE A 295 -5.71 7.81 -7.88
CA ILE A 295 -7.04 7.55 -8.46
C ILE A 295 -8.05 8.54 -7.88
N GLN A 296 -8.05 8.72 -6.56
CA GLN A 296 -8.95 9.65 -5.87
C GLN A 296 -8.84 11.08 -6.43
N TYR A 297 -7.64 11.64 -6.59
CA TYR A 297 -7.50 12.99 -7.13
C TYR A 297 -7.67 13.07 -8.64
N MET A 298 -7.32 12.02 -9.39
CA MET A 298 -7.54 11.97 -10.84
C MET A 298 -9.03 11.95 -11.20
N LEU A 299 -9.84 11.23 -10.41
CA LEU A 299 -11.26 11.05 -10.67
C LEU A 299 -12.15 11.96 -9.81
N ALA A 300 -11.57 12.66 -8.83
CA ALA A 300 -12.26 13.47 -7.82
C ALA A 300 -13.30 12.66 -7.02
N ILE A 301 -12.93 11.44 -6.60
CA ILE A 301 -13.80 10.50 -5.88
C ILE A 301 -13.16 10.15 -4.54
N ASP A 302 -13.86 10.44 -3.45
CA ASP A 302 -13.47 9.95 -2.13
C ASP A 302 -13.87 8.48 -2.00
N ARG A 303 -12.88 7.60 -1.86
CA ARG A 303 -13.09 6.16 -1.70
C ARG A 303 -13.72 5.76 -0.36
N ILE A 304 -13.72 6.67 0.62
CA ILE A 304 -14.34 6.49 1.92
C ILE A 304 -15.83 6.86 1.87
N ASP A 305 -16.22 7.74 0.95
CA ASP A 305 -17.60 8.17 0.78
C ASP A 305 -18.42 7.08 0.07
N SER A 306 -19.36 6.47 0.80
CA SER A 306 -20.20 5.38 0.28
C SER A 306 -21.02 5.79 -0.94
N ASP A 307 -21.40 7.06 -1.06
CA ASP A 307 -22.29 7.54 -2.12
C ASP A 307 -21.60 7.61 -3.48
N VAL A 308 -20.27 7.65 -3.52
CA VAL A 308 -19.46 7.76 -4.75
C VAL A 308 -18.40 6.67 -4.88
N SER A 309 -18.17 5.85 -3.84
CA SER A 309 -17.09 4.85 -3.83
C SER A 309 -17.15 3.85 -4.99
N ASP A 310 -18.33 3.52 -5.51
CA ASP A 310 -18.52 2.63 -6.68
C ASP A 310 -17.94 3.21 -7.98
N LEU A 311 -17.72 4.53 -8.04
CA LEU A 311 -17.10 5.21 -9.18
C LEU A 311 -15.56 5.14 -9.15
N PHE A 312 -14.97 4.69 -8.03
CA PHE A 312 -13.51 4.56 -7.91
C PHE A 312 -12.99 3.46 -8.84
N ASP A 313 -12.35 3.85 -9.94
CA ASP A 313 -11.95 2.93 -11.01
C ASP A 313 -10.42 2.89 -11.22
N PRO A 314 -9.73 1.85 -10.71
CA PRO A 314 -8.30 1.62 -10.98
C PRO A 314 -7.96 1.37 -12.46
N LEU A 315 -8.92 0.90 -13.26
CA LEU A 315 -8.75 0.62 -14.69
C LEU A 315 -9.13 1.80 -15.57
N HIS A 316 -9.48 2.95 -14.98
CA HIS A 316 -9.80 4.14 -15.72
C HIS A 316 -8.63 4.53 -16.64
N PRO A 317 -8.84 4.78 -17.94
CA PRO A 317 -7.75 4.98 -18.89
C PRO A 317 -6.85 6.15 -18.55
N ALA A 318 -7.41 7.23 -17.97
CA ALA A 318 -6.61 8.37 -17.54
C ALA A 318 -5.63 7.97 -16.42
N VAL A 319 -6.08 7.19 -15.44
CA VAL A 319 -5.22 6.66 -14.36
C VAL A 319 -4.14 5.78 -14.96
N LEU A 320 -4.53 4.81 -15.78
CA LEU A 320 -3.60 3.86 -16.38
C LEU A 320 -2.57 4.54 -17.30
N ARG A 321 -2.96 5.58 -18.05
CA ARG A 321 -2.04 6.38 -18.88
C ARG A 321 -1.05 7.17 -18.02
N VAL A 322 -1.51 7.75 -16.92
CA VAL A 322 -0.64 8.48 -15.98
C VAL A 322 0.36 7.53 -15.32
N ILE A 323 -0.09 6.36 -14.85
CA ILE A 323 0.81 5.32 -14.32
C ILE A 323 1.85 4.91 -15.37
N ALA A 324 1.41 4.64 -16.60
CA ALA A 324 2.31 4.28 -17.71
C ALA A 324 3.33 5.38 -18.03
N GLN A 325 2.90 6.64 -17.99
CA GLN A 325 3.76 7.80 -18.20
C GLN A 325 4.86 7.88 -17.15
N VAL A 326 4.51 7.76 -15.87
CA VAL A 326 5.47 7.80 -14.76
C VAL A 326 6.47 6.64 -14.84
N ILE A 327 5.99 5.42 -15.09
CA ILE A 327 6.86 4.25 -15.29
C ILE A 327 7.82 4.47 -16.45
N LYS A 328 7.31 4.93 -17.60
CA LYS A 328 8.13 5.19 -18.80
C LYS A 328 9.15 6.29 -18.56
N ALA A 329 8.79 7.34 -17.83
CA ALA A 329 9.70 8.42 -17.44
C ALA A 329 10.87 7.88 -16.60
N GLY A 330 10.56 7.09 -15.56
CA GLY A 330 11.58 6.44 -14.73
C GLY A 330 12.50 5.52 -15.52
N ILE A 331 11.94 4.64 -16.37
CA ILE A 331 12.74 3.77 -17.25
C ILE A 331 13.68 4.57 -18.15
N ARG A 332 13.18 5.64 -18.80
CA ARG A 332 14.00 6.49 -19.68
C ARG A 332 15.16 7.16 -18.94
N LYS A 333 14.95 7.56 -17.69
CA LYS A 333 15.96 8.21 -16.85
C LYS A 333 16.78 7.26 -15.98
N GLY A 334 16.54 5.95 -16.07
CA GLY A 334 17.19 4.94 -15.22
C GLY A 334 16.86 5.08 -13.74
N LYS A 335 15.70 5.67 -13.41
CA LYS A 335 15.23 5.89 -12.03
C LYS A 335 14.23 4.79 -11.64
N PRO A 336 14.41 4.09 -10.51
CA PRO A 336 13.45 3.10 -10.04
C PRO A 336 12.05 3.70 -9.83
N VAL A 337 11.04 2.97 -10.28
CA VAL A 337 9.62 3.29 -10.08
C VAL A 337 8.97 2.09 -9.41
N SER A 338 8.39 2.32 -8.24
CA SER A 338 7.57 1.34 -7.54
C SER A 338 6.11 1.73 -7.50
N VAL A 339 5.22 0.77 -7.21
CA VAL A 339 3.82 1.04 -6.84
C VAL A 339 3.60 0.47 -5.44
N CYS A 340 3.08 1.27 -4.51
CA CYS A 340 2.84 0.86 -3.13
C CYS A 340 1.36 0.92 -2.69
N GLY A 341 0.46 1.37 -3.56
CA GLY A 341 -0.98 1.34 -3.31
C GLY A 341 -1.57 -0.07 -3.48
N GLU A 342 -2.88 -0.21 -3.21
CA GLU A 342 -3.55 -1.52 -3.20
C GLU A 342 -3.44 -2.26 -4.54
N MET A 343 -3.37 -1.51 -5.64
CA MET A 343 -3.21 -2.05 -6.98
C MET A 343 -1.96 -2.95 -7.14
N ALA A 344 -0.90 -2.71 -6.37
CA ALA A 344 0.32 -3.53 -6.43
C ALA A 344 0.18 -4.90 -5.73
N GLY A 345 -0.76 -5.02 -4.80
CA GLY A 345 -1.04 -6.26 -4.06
C GLY A 345 -2.20 -7.08 -4.62
N ASP A 346 -2.90 -6.55 -5.63
CA ASP A 346 -4.03 -7.21 -6.28
C ASP A 346 -3.53 -8.04 -7.47
N SER A 347 -3.82 -9.34 -7.42
CA SER A 347 -3.41 -10.31 -8.44
C SER A 347 -3.98 -9.98 -9.82
N LEU A 348 -5.16 -9.36 -9.89
CA LEU A 348 -5.81 -8.98 -11.13
C LEU A 348 -4.94 -7.99 -11.94
N TYR A 349 -4.34 -6.99 -11.27
CA TYR A 349 -3.59 -5.94 -11.94
C TYR A 349 -2.11 -6.27 -12.18
N THR A 350 -1.60 -7.37 -11.62
CA THR A 350 -0.16 -7.69 -11.67
C THR A 350 0.36 -7.75 -13.10
N ARG A 351 -0.32 -8.49 -13.98
CA ARG A 351 0.08 -8.62 -15.39
C ARG A 351 -0.03 -7.29 -16.13
N LEU A 352 -1.10 -6.52 -15.89
CA LEU A 352 -1.24 -5.18 -16.45
C LEU A 352 -0.05 -4.30 -16.08
N LEU A 353 0.29 -4.19 -14.79
CA LEU A 353 1.42 -3.39 -14.29
C LEU A 353 2.78 -3.85 -14.85
N LEU A 354 3.02 -5.17 -14.92
CA LEU A 354 4.21 -5.72 -15.59
C LEU A 354 4.29 -5.29 -17.06
N GLY A 355 3.16 -5.33 -17.76
CA GLY A 355 3.04 -4.94 -19.16
C GLY A 355 3.24 -3.45 -19.39
N LEU A 356 2.87 -2.59 -18.42
CA LEU A 356 3.18 -1.16 -18.41
C LEU A 356 4.67 -0.88 -18.18
N GLY A 357 5.42 -1.87 -17.71
CA GLY A 357 6.86 -1.78 -17.48
C GLY A 357 7.27 -1.73 -16.01
N LEU A 358 6.33 -1.89 -15.07
CA LEU A 358 6.65 -1.89 -13.65
C LEU A 358 7.57 -3.08 -13.32
N ARG A 359 8.57 -2.84 -12.47
CA ARG A 359 9.50 -3.88 -11.97
C ARG A 359 9.65 -3.89 -10.45
N GLU A 360 9.08 -2.92 -9.75
CA GLU A 360 9.08 -2.88 -8.28
C GLU A 360 7.65 -2.77 -7.77
N PHE A 361 7.23 -3.76 -6.97
CA PHE A 361 5.90 -3.81 -6.38
C PHE A 361 6.04 -3.79 -4.86
N SER A 362 5.20 -3.05 -4.15
CA SER A 362 5.14 -3.06 -2.69
C SER A 362 3.72 -3.24 -2.20
N MET A 363 3.50 -4.22 -1.32
CA MET A 363 2.18 -4.67 -0.88
C MET A 363 2.21 -5.25 0.54
N THR A 364 1.05 -5.50 1.14
CA THR A 364 1.00 -6.19 2.44
C THR A 364 1.58 -7.62 2.33
N ALA A 365 2.23 -8.09 3.41
CA ALA A 365 3.05 -9.31 3.40
C ALA A 365 2.31 -10.56 2.86
N LYS A 366 1.03 -10.70 3.22
CA LYS A 366 0.15 -11.81 2.79
C LYS A 366 -0.01 -11.96 1.27
N HIS A 367 0.12 -10.88 0.48
CA HIS A 367 -0.05 -10.94 -0.97
C HIS A 367 1.25 -11.29 -1.71
N ILE A 368 2.41 -11.15 -1.05
CA ILE A 368 3.73 -11.40 -1.66
C ILE A 368 3.83 -12.78 -2.32
N PRO A 369 3.42 -13.91 -1.68
CA PRO A 369 3.54 -15.23 -2.31
C PRO A 369 2.74 -15.37 -3.61
N GLU A 370 1.53 -14.83 -3.64
CA GLU A 370 0.63 -14.86 -4.79
C GLU A 370 1.18 -14.01 -5.96
N ILE A 371 1.59 -12.77 -5.68
CA ILE A 371 2.12 -11.86 -6.69
C ILE A 371 3.42 -12.43 -7.28
N LYS A 372 4.32 -12.99 -6.44
CA LYS A 372 5.53 -13.69 -6.92
C LYS A 372 5.20 -14.89 -7.79
N HIS A 373 4.14 -15.64 -7.47
CA HIS A 373 3.70 -16.75 -8.31
C HIS A 373 3.23 -16.24 -9.68
N ILE A 374 2.40 -15.20 -9.73
CA ILE A 374 1.90 -14.62 -10.99
C ILE A 374 3.03 -14.09 -11.86
N ILE A 375 4.00 -13.39 -11.27
CA ILE A 375 5.20 -12.93 -11.99
C ILE A 375 5.93 -14.12 -12.64
N ARG A 376 6.14 -15.20 -11.89
CA ARG A 376 6.79 -16.43 -12.37
C ARG A 376 5.99 -17.20 -13.42
N GLN A 377 4.70 -16.89 -13.58
CA GLN A 377 3.81 -17.43 -14.61
C GLN A 377 3.52 -16.41 -15.72
N SER A 378 4.29 -15.32 -15.80
CA SER A 378 4.10 -14.26 -16.78
C SER A 378 5.29 -14.16 -17.72
N HIS A 379 5.02 -14.00 -19.01
CA HIS A 379 6.02 -13.60 -20.00
C HIS A 379 5.86 -12.10 -20.25
N ILE A 380 6.78 -11.28 -19.75
CA ILE A 380 6.58 -9.83 -19.70
C ILE A 380 6.54 -9.22 -21.10
N GLY A 381 7.43 -9.62 -22.03
CA GLY A 381 7.43 -9.13 -23.40
C GLY A 381 6.09 -9.34 -24.13
N MET A 382 5.45 -10.50 -23.94
CA MET A 382 4.11 -10.77 -24.47
C MET A 382 3.05 -9.87 -23.81
N THR A 383 3.08 -9.76 -22.49
CA THR A 383 2.14 -8.92 -21.74
C THR A 383 2.27 -7.44 -22.11
N THR A 384 3.48 -6.91 -22.23
CA THR A 384 3.74 -5.54 -22.71
C THR A 384 3.16 -5.30 -24.10
N SER A 385 3.29 -6.28 -25.00
CA SER A 385 2.74 -6.16 -26.37
C SER A 385 1.20 -6.07 -26.35
N LYS A 386 0.54 -6.93 -25.55
CA LYS A 386 -0.91 -6.90 -25.37
C LYS A 386 -1.39 -5.59 -24.75
N VAL A 387 -0.73 -5.14 -23.67
CA VAL A 387 -1.05 -3.87 -23.00
C VAL A 387 -0.91 -2.68 -23.96
N LYS A 388 0.19 -2.60 -24.72
CA LYS A 388 0.38 -1.53 -25.72
C LYS A 388 -0.70 -1.53 -26.81
N LYS A 389 -1.15 -2.71 -27.26
CA LYS A 389 -2.23 -2.83 -28.26
C LYS A 389 -3.55 -2.34 -27.70
N ALA A 390 -3.90 -2.72 -26.47
CA ALA A 390 -5.13 -2.31 -25.81
C ALA A 390 -5.21 -0.80 -25.58
N PHE A 391 -4.12 -0.18 -25.12
CA PHE A 391 -4.05 1.27 -24.90
C PHE A 391 -4.18 2.10 -26.19
N LYS A 392 -3.84 1.53 -27.35
CA LYS A 392 -4.03 2.17 -28.66
C LYS A 392 -5.47 2.08 -29.15
N LYS A 393 -6.23 1.06 -28.74
CA LYS A 393 -7.53 0.70 -29.34
C LYS A 393 -8.77 1.10 -28.51
N ASN A 394 -8.67 1.29 -27.19
CA ASN A 394 -9.88 1.38 -26.36
C ASN A 394 -9.92 2.55 -25.35
N PRO A 395 -11.12 3.09 -25.07
CA PRO A 395 -11.38 3.97 -23.94
C PRO A 395 -11.70 3.21 -22.64
N HIS A 396 -11.74 1.87 -22.59
CA HIS A 396 -11.88 1.11 -21.34
C HIS A 396 -11.11 -0.21 -21.41
N ILE A 397 -10.37 -0.53 -20.34
CA ILE A 397 -9.60 -1.78 -20.23
C ILE A 397 -10.34 -2.73 -19.32
N GLN A 398 -10.53 -3.97 -19.79
CA GLN A 398 -11.11 -5.05 -19.01
C GLN A 398 -10.09 -6.17 -18.83
N LEU A 399 -10.15 -6.80 -17.66
CA LEU A 399 -9.28 -7.91 -17.29
C LEU A 399 -10.14 -9.15 -17.01
N ASP A 400 -9.69 -10.31 -17.46
CA ASP A 400 -10.30 -11.59 -17.06
C ASP A 400 -9.90 -11.95 -15.62
N ALA A 401 -10.47 -13.01 -15.07
CA ALA A 401 -10.16 -13.48 -13.70
C ALA A 401 -8.69 -13.86 -13.49
N SER A 402 -7.91 -14.02 -14.56
CA SER A 402 -6.47 -14.28 -14.53
C SER A 402 -5.63 -13.01 -14.72
N GLY A 403 -6.24 -11.83 -14.81
CA GLY A 403 -5.56 -10.55 -15.01
C GLY A 403 -5.03 -10.33 -16.42
N PHE A 404 -5.48 -11.11 -17.42
CA PHE A 404 -5.17 -10.82 -18.81
C PHE A 404 -6.16 -9.82 -19.40
N ILE A 405 -5.66 -8.96 -20.27
CA ILE A 405 -6.52 -8.05 -21.03
C ILE A 405 -7.45 -8.83 -21.94
N VAL A 406 -8.75 -8.56 -21.81
CA VAL A 406 -9.78 -9.03 -22.72
C VAL A 406 -9.76 -8.13 -23.96
N GLU A 407 -9.53 -8.72 -25.14
CA GLU A 407 -9.72 -7.98 -26.39
C GLU A 407 -11.24 -7.84 -26.60
N THR A 408 -11.78 -6.64 -26.45
CA THR A 408 -13.12 -6.35 -26.97
C THR A 408 -13.02 -6.24 -28.49
N GLU A 409 -13.85 -7.03 -29.18
CA GLU A 409 -13.93 -7.06 -30.65
C GLU A 409 -14.41 -5.72 -31.24
#